data_AF-A0A7W7G2A3-F1
#
_entry.id   AF-A0A7W7G2A3-F1
#
_cell.length_a   1.000
_cell.length_b   1.000
_cell.length_c   1.000
_cell.angle_alpha   90.00
_cell.angle_beta   90.00
_cell.angle_gamma   90.00
#
_symmetry.space_group_name_H-M   'P 1'
#
loop_
_entity.id
_entity.type
_entity.pdbx_description
1 polymer ?
#
loop_
_entity_poly.entity_id
_entity_poly.type
_entity_poly.pdbx_seq_one_letter_code
_entity_poly.pdbx_strand_id
1 'polypeptide(L)'
;MSSVTIRPMRAEDAVAVLALYQAGLDGGNASFETTAPAWEAFDAGRLAEHRFVAADERDNVLGWIAITPVSSRPVYAGVVEHSVYVSPAAQGRGVGRALLQALIDSTERAGIWTIQSGIFPENTPSLALHRACGFRTVGVRSRMGRHGDRWRDVVLLERRSPDRDSPIARFWATAGALSAGEVVTTMDGLAGDDAAGLFERASARDFAGREAEAEPLYRAALAAGLDDERRPQAVIQLASTLRNLGRAGEAVALLTEAGDLGAYEDERVAFLALALVDAGDEKRAAALAVRALAAHVAHYGRALTAYADQNASS
;
A
#
# COMPACT_ATOMS: atom_id res chain seq x y z
N MET A 1 11.62 5.23 -18.28
CA MET A 1 12.24 4.57 -17.10
C MET A 1 12.03 3.09 -17.30
N SER A 2 13.01 2.23 -17.03
CA SER A 2 12.79 0.77 -17.15
C SER A 2 11.68 0.35 -16.20
N SER A 3 10.66 -0.31 -16.73
CA SER A 3 9.55 -0.85 -15.92
C SER A 3 10.09 -1.87 -14.92
N VAL A 4 9.47 -1.91 -13.73
CA VAL A 4 9.83 -2.84 -12.65
C VAL A 4 8.68 -3.83 -12.51
N THR A 5 8.99 -5.12 -12.59
CA THR A 5 8.02 -6.21 -12.39
C THR A 5 8.30 -6.88 -11.06
N ILE A 6 7.25 -7.08 -10.25
CA ILE A 6 7.34 -7.90 -9.03
C ILE A 6 6.90 -9.32 -9.38
N ARG A 7 7.72 -10.30 -9.01
CA ARG A 7 7.43 -11.73 -9.25
C ARG A 7 7.91 -12.60 -8.08
N PRO A 8 7.35 -13.82 -7.92
CA PRO A 8 7.88 -14.78 -6.96
C PRO A 8 9.38 -15.02 -7.19
N MET A 9 10.11 -15.15 -6.08
CA MET A 9 11.54 -15.50 -6.10
C MET A 9 11.71 -16.96 -6.50
N ARG A 10 12.64 -17.21 -7.42
CA ARG A 10 12.96 -18.54 -7.95
C ARG A 10 14.37 -18.96 -7.54
N ALA A 11 14.70 -20.24 -7.71
CA ALA A 11 16.03 -20.76 -7.38
C ALA A 11 17.12 -20.13 -8.27
N GLU A 12 16.78 -19.76 -9.49
CA GLU A 12 17.70 -19.11 -10.43
C GLU A 12 18.09 -17.69 -10.00
N ASP A 13 17.29 -17.06 -9.13
CA ASP A 13 17.59 -15.72 -8.59
C ASP A 13 18.67 -15.77 -7.49
N ALA A 14 19.04 -16.96 -7.01
CA ALA A 14 19.89 -17.15 -5.82
C ALA A 14 21.17 -16.30 -5.83
N VAL A 15 21.89 -16.30 -6.95
CA VAL A 15 23.14 -15.55 -7.10
C VAL A 15 22.90 -14.05 -6.93
N ALA A 16 21.85 -13.51 -7.57
CA ALA A 16 21.54 -12.09 -7.50
C ALA A 16 20.99 -11.69 -6.12
N VAL A 17 20.15 -12.52 -5.51
CA VAL A 17 19.59 -12.32 -4.17
C VAL A 17 20.69 -12.25 -3.11
N LEU A 18 21.61 -13.22 -3.12
CA LEU A 18 22.72 -13.26 -2.17
C LEU A 18 23.71 -12.11 -2.41
N ALA A 19 23.96 -11.73 -3.67
CA ALA A 19 24.78 -10.56 -3.98
C ALA A 19 24.18 -9.26 -3.43
N LEU A 20 22.86 -9.08 -3.57
CA LEU A 20 22.14 -7.92 -2.99
C LEU A 20 22.13 -7.95 -1.45
N TYR A 21 22.03 -9.14 -0.86
CA TYR A 21 22.14 -9.30 0.58
C TYR A 21 23.52 -8.83 1.05
N GLN A 22 24.60 -9.37 0.46
CA GLN A 22 25.96 -8.99 0.83
C GLN A 22 26.21 -7.49 0.62
N ALA A 23 25.77 -6.92 -0.51
CA ALA A 23 25.91 -5.48 -0.75
C ALA A 23 25.20 -4.62 0.32
N GLY A 24 24.06 -5.09 0.86
CA GLY A 24 23.38 -4.42 1.96
C GLY A 24 24.13 -4.53 3.29
N LEU A 25 24.77 -5.68 3.55
CA LEU A 25 25.64 -5.88 4.73
C LEU A 25 26.88 -4.98 4.65
N ASP A 26 27.52 -4.91 3.48
CA ASP A 26 28.68 -4.07 3.22
C ASP A 26 28.36 -2.57 3.41
N GLY A 27 27.12 -2.17 3.18
CA GLY A 27 26.61 -0.82 3.47
C GLY A 27 26.51 -0.48 4.96
N GLY A 28 26.67 -1.46 5.85
CA GLY A 28 26.81 -1.29 7.31
C GLY A 28 25.55 -0.86 8.07
N ASN A 29 24.41 -0.73 7.39
CA ASN A 29 23.15 -0.24 7.95
C ASN A 29 21.95 -1.20 7.76
N ALA A 30 22.18 -2.42 7.30
CA ALA A 30 21.13 -3.40 7.04
C ALA A 30 20.94 -4.44 8.15
N SER A 31 22.03 -5.02 8.69
CA SER A 31 21.97 -6.10 9.68
C SER A 31 23.18 -6.07 10.60
N PHE A 32 23.14 -6.87 11.67
CA PHE A 32 24.31 -7.19 12.48
C PHE A 32 25.21 -8.24 11.82
N GLU A 33 24.67 -9.01 10.87
CA GLU A 33 25.44 -9.97 10.09
C GLU A 33 26.44 -9.24 9.18
N THR A 34 27.60 -9.86 8.95
CA THR A 34 28.66 -9.33 8.09
C THR A 34 28.83 -10.13 6.81
N THR A 35 28.21 -11.31 6.71
CA THR A 35 28.31 -12.19 5.55
C THR A 35 26.94 -12.76 5.24
N ALA A 36 26.55 -12.71 3.97
CA ALA A 36 25.33 -13.32 3.50
C ALA A 36 25.38 -14.85 3.70
N PRO A 37 24.26 -15.50 4.03
CA PRO A 37 24.21 -16.94 4.18
C PRO A 37 24.43 -17.67 2.84
N ALA A 38 24.70 -18.97 2.90
CA ALA A 38 24.58 -19.84 1.73
C ALA A 38 23.10 -19.91 1.27
N TRP A 39 22.88 -20.22 0.00
CA TRP A 39 21.54 -20.27 -0.58
C TRP A 39 20.64 -21.27 0.14
N GLU A 40 21.15 -22.43 0.52
CA GLU A 40 20.38 -23.47 1.20
C GLU A 40 19.87 -22.99 2.57
N ALA A 41 20.69 -22.24 3.31
CA ALA A 41 20.31 -21.67 4.59
C ALA A 41 19.33 -20.50 4.42
N PHE A 42 19.51 -19.68 3.38
CA PHE A 42 18.54 -18.65 3.01
C PHE A 42 17.19 -19.28 2.65
N ASP A 43 17.17 -20.25 1.74
CA ASP A 43 15.96 -20.90 1.22
C ASP A 43 15.18 -21.59 2.34
N ALA A 44 15.85 -22.38 3.19
CA ALA A 44 15.24 -23.07 4.32
C ALA A 44 14.71 -22.12 5.41
N GLY A 45 15.30 -20.92 5.53
CA GLY A 45 14.91 -19.93 6.52
C GLY A 45 13.74 -19.03 6.11
N ARG A 46 13.27 -19.09 4.86
CA ARG A 46 12.22 -18.20 4.33
C ARG A 46 10.97 -18.98 3.93
N LEU A 47 9.81 -18.34 4.05
CA LEU A 47 8.55 -18.90 3.54
C LEU A 47 8.48 -18.73 2.01
N ALA A 48 8.44 -19.86 1.28
CA ALA A 48 8.50 -19.89 -0.18
C ALA A 48 7.36 -19.12 -0.87
N GLU A 49 6.17 -19.08 -0.27
CA GLU A 49 4.99 -18.39 -0.80
C GLU A 49 5.04 -16.86 -0.62
N HIS A 50 5.98 -16.37 0.19
CA HIS A 50 6.05 -14.97 0.63
C HIS A 50 7.44 -14.38 0.42
N ARG A 51 8.06 -14.74 -0.71
CA ARG A 51 9.32 -14.17 -1.17
C ARG A 51 9.20 -13.70 -2.62
N PHE A 52 9.65 -12.48 -2.87
CA PHE A 52 9.52 -11.82 -4.15
C PHE A 52 10.82 -11.15 -4.55
N VAL A 53 11.02 -11.02 -5.86
CA VAL A 53 12.05 -10.17 -6.44
C VAL A 53 11.39 -9.08 -7.28
N ALA A 54 12.06 -7.93 -7.34
CA ALA A 54 11.78 -6.88 -8.28
C ALA A 54 12.78 -7.01 -9.42
N ALA A 55 12.31 -7.15 -10.65
CA ALA A 55 13.17 -7.30 -11.83
C ALA A 55 12.92 -6.20 -12.86
N ASP A 56 13.95 -5.83 -13.62
CA ASP A 56 13.78 -4.98 -14.79
C ASP A 56 13.29 -5.77 -16.02
N GLU A 57 13.10 -5.08 -17.15
CA GLU A 57 12.64 -5.67 -18.42
C GLU A 57 13.57 -6.75 -19.00
N ARG A 58 14.81 -6.84 -18.51
CA ARG A 58 15.80 -7.84 -18.91
C ARG A 58 15.92 -8.96 -17.86
N ASP A 59 15.00 -9.00 -16.90
CA ASP A 59 14.97 -9.93 -15.76
C ASP A 59 16.16 -9.78 -14.79
N ASN A 60 16.81 -8.61 -14.76
CA ASN A 60 17.83 -8.34 -13.76
C ASN A 60 17.17 -8.02 -12.42
N VAL A 61 17.55 -8.74 -11.37
CA VAL A 61 17.03 -8.52 -10.01
C VAL A 61 17.55 -7.20 -9.45
N LEU A 62 16.63 -6.28 -9.18
CA LEU A 62 16.86 -4.95 -8.61
C LEU A 62 16.68 -4.92 -7.08
N GLY A 63 16.01 -5.92 -6.52
CA GLY A 63 15.73 -6.01 -5.09
C GLY A 63 14.94 -7.27 -4.76
N TRP A 64 14.90 -7.63 -3.48
CA TRP A 64 14.13 -8.77 -2.99
C TRP A 64 13.52 -8.50 -1.63
N ILE A 65 12.47 -9.25 -1.32
CA ILE A 65 11.83 -9.29 -0.01
C ILE A 65 11.45 -10.72 0.34
N ALA A 66 11.59 -11.10 1.61
CA ALA A 66 11.21 -12.41 2.10
C ALA A 66 10.84 -12.35 3.59
N ILE A 67 10.06 -13.32 4.06
CA ILE A 67 9.68 -13.45 5.47
C ILE A 67 10.15 -14.75 6.11
N THR A 68 10.31 -14.71 7.42
CA THR A 68 10.60 -15.84 8.30
C THR A 68 9.59 -15.87 9.45
N PRO A 69 9.13 -17.04 9.91
CA PRO A 69 8.33 -17.15 11.12
C PRO A 69 9.10 -16.66 12.34
N VAL A 70 8.46 -15.89 13.22
CA VAL A 70 9.13 -15.37 14.43
C VAL A 70 9.24 -16.42 15.53
N SER A 71 8.42 -17.47 15.46
CA SER A 71 8.37 -18.54 16.45
C SER A 71 7.72 -19.78 15.84
N SER A 72 8.13 -20.96 16.32
CA SER A 72 7.49 -22.23 15.99
C SER A 72 6.24 -22.51 16.82
N ARG A 73 5.94 -21.71 17.84
CA ARG A 73 4.75 -21.91 18.68
C ARG A 73 3.49 -21.53 17.87
N PRO A 74 2.43 -22.37 17.87
CA PRO A 74 1.21 -22.12 17.08
C PRO A 74 0.55 -20.75 17.31
N VAL A 75 0.67 -20.20 18.52
CA VAL A 75 0.12 -18.88 18.87
C VAL A 75 0.73 -17.72 18.07
N TYR A 76 1.87 -17.93 17.40
CA TYR A 76 2.53 -16.95 16.54
C TYR A 76 2.45 -17.31 15.05
N ALA A 77 1.56 -18.23 14.64
CA ALA A 77 1.52 -18.74 13.27
C ALA A 77 1.38 -17.66 12.18
N GLY A 78 0.71 -16.55 12.48
CA GLY A 78 0.59 -15.39 11.58
C GLY A 78 1.41 -14.18 12.01
N VAL A 79 2.49 -14.38 12.77
CA VAL A 79 3.47 -13.35 13.07
C VAL A 79 4.78 -13.69 12.36
N VAL A 80 5.22 -12.79 11.49
CA VAL A 80 6.41 -13.00 10.64
C VAL A 80 7.34 -11.81 10.70
N GLU A 81 8.63 -12.05 10.56
CA GLU A 81 9.64 -11.01 10.38
C GLU A 81 10.08 -10.97 8.91
N HIS A 82 10.09 -9.78 8.31
CA HIS A 82 10.55 -9.62 6.93
C HIS A 82 11.98 -9.06 6.85
N SER A 83 12.60 -9.28 5.71
CA SER A 83 13.82 -8.60 5.29
C SER A 83 13.65 -8.11 3.86
N VAL A 84 14.08 -6.87 3.57
CA VAL A 84 14.01 -6.26 2.24
C VAL A 84 15.35 -5.63 1.89
N TYR A 85 15.85 -5.93 0.68
CA TYR A 85 17.12 -5.41 0.16
C TYR A 85 16.89 -4.88 -1.26
N VAL A 86 17.35 -3.66 -1.52
CA VAL A 86 17.22 -2.98 -2.82
C VAL A 86 18.60 -2.60 -3.30
N SER A 87 18.88 -2.88 -4.57
CA SER A 87 20.13 -2.48 -5.23
C SER A 87 20.36 -0.98 -5.06
N PRO A 88 21.57 -0.53 -4.70
CA PRO A 88 21.92 0.88 -4.66
C PRO A 88 21.58 1.63 -5.96
N ALA A 89 21.75 0.97 -7.12
CA ALA A 89 21.42 1.52 -8.43
C ALA A 89 19.91 1.65 -8.70
N ALA A 90 19.07 1.07 -7.84
CA ALA A 90 17.62 1.07 -7.97
C ALA A 90 16.91 1.85 -6.85
N GLN A 91 17.65 2.49 -5.94
CA GLN A 91 17.09 3.32 -4.87
C GLN A 91 16.36 4.54 -5.44
N GLY A 92 15.33 5.02 -4.72
CA GLY A 92 14.52 6.16 -5.13
C GLY A 92 13.58 5.91 -6.33
N ARG A 93 13.53 4.68 -6.87
CA ARG A 93 12.69 4.31 -8.03
C ARG A 93 11.42 3.53 -7.66
N GLY A 94 10.99 3.59 -6.40
CA GLY A 94 9.79 2.88 -5.93
C GLY A 94 9.94 1.36 -5.72
N VAL A 95 11.10 0.76 -6.01
CA VAL A 95 11.33 -0.70 -5.90
C VAL A 95 11.01 -1.24 -4.51
N GLY A 96 11.49 -0.59 -3.45
CA GLY A 96 11.24 -1.02 -2.07
C GLY A 96 9.75 -0.96 -1.71
N ARG A 97 9.01 0.04 -2.20
CA ARG A 97 7.57 0.18 -1.97
C ARG A 97 6.82 -0.94 -2.69
N ALA A 98 7.15 -1.21 -3.94
CA ALA A 98 6.52 -2.27 -4.73
C ALA A 98 6.75 -3.66 -4.11
N LEU A 99 7.97 -3.93 -3.60
CA LEU A 99 8.27 -5.17 -2.87
C LEU A 99 7.46 -5.30 -1.57
N LEU A 100 7.41 -4.24 -0.75
CA LEU A 100 6.62 -4.24 0.49
C LEU A 100 5.13 -4.44 0.21
N GLN A 101 4.57 -3.78 -0.81
CA GLN A 101 3.16 -3.94 -1.17
C GLN A 101 2.86 -5.38 -1.59
N ALA A 102 3.68 -5.98 -2.45
CA ALA A 102 3.50 -7.37 -2.87
C ALA A 102 3.60 -8.35 -1.70
N LEU A 103 4.50 -8.10 -0.75
CA LEU A 103 4.57 -8.90 0.47
C LEU A 103 3.30 -8.74 1.31
N ILE A 104 2.88 -7.51 1.56
CA ILE A 104 1.67 -7.19 2.34
C ILE A 104 0.47 -7.94 1.76
N ASP A 105 0.21 -7.77 0.46
CA ASP A 105 -0.92 -8.42 -0.21
C ASP A 105 -0.85 -9.95 -0.11
N SER A 106 0.35 -10.52 -0.22
CA SER A 106 0.58 -11.96 -0.08
C SER A 106 0.31 -12.45 1.34
N THR A 107 0.81 -11.74 2.35
CA THR A 107 0.61 -12.08 3.77
C THR A 107 -0.85 -11.94 4.20
N GLU A 108 -1.56 -10.93 3.69
CA GLU A 108 -2.99 -10.77 3.94
C GLU A 108 -3.79 -11.95 3.37
N ARG A 109 -3.54 -12.34 2.12
CA ARG A 109 -4.24 -13.51 1.55
C ARG A 109 -3.98 -14.81 2.32
N ALA A 110 -2.79 -14.97 2.90
CA ALA A 110 -2.43 -16.14 3.68
C ALA A 110 -2.84 -16.10 5.16
N GLY A 111 -3.48 -15.02 5.62
CA GLY A 111 -3.92 -14.90 7.00
C GLY A 111 -2.81 -14.61 8.01
N ILE A 112 -1.67 -14.09 7.54
CA ILE A 112 -0.62 -13.55 8.41
C ILE A 112 -1.06 -12.17 8.89
N TRP A 113 -1.18 -12.00 10.21
CA TRP A 113 -1.79 -10.81 10.83
C TRP A 113 -0.77 -9.78 11.35
N THR A 114 0.51 -10.15 11.46
CA THR A 114 1.57 -9.21 11.85
C THR A 114 2.84 -9.45 11.03
N ILE A 115 3.34 -8.39 10.40
CA ILE A 115 4.67 -8.32 9.78
C ILE A 115 5.53 -7.41 10.66
N GLN A 116 6.70 -7.86 11.09
CA GLN A 116 7.62 -7.06 11.91
C GLN A 116 9.01 -6.96 11.29
N SER A 117 9.80 -6.00 11.79
CA SER A 117 11.21 -5.83 11.41
C SER A 117 11.99 -5.04 12.45
N GLY A 118 13.29 -5.34 12.57
CA GLY A 118 14.26 -4.50 13.25
C GLY A 118 15.08 -3.67 12.25
N ILE A 119 15.13 -2.35 12.47
CA ILE A 119 15.88 -1.43 11.60
C ILE A 119 16.79 -0.57 12.45
N PHE A 120 18.04 -0.38 12.02
CA PHE A 120 18.91 0.57 12.69
C PHE A 120 18.41 2.02 12.53
N PRO A 121 18.44 2.86 13.57
CA PRO A 121 18.00 4.26 13.49
C PRO A 121 18.63 5.06 12.34
N GLU A 122 19.88 4.75 11.99
CA GLU A 122 20.66 5.42 10.96
C GLU A 122 20.19 5.07 9.54
N ASN A 123 19.42 4.00 9.35
CA ASN A 123 18.81 3.64 8.07
C ASN A 123 17.49 4.41 7.85
N THR A 124 17.60 5.74 7.81
CA THR A 124 16.45 6.64 7.64
C THR A 124 15.65 6.40 6.36
N PRO A 125 16.24 6.00 5.20
CA PRO A 125 15.45 5.66 4.02
C PRO A 125 14.56 4.44 4.24
N SER A 126 15.06 3.42 4.94
CA SER A 126 14.27 2.23 5.27
C SER A 126 13.14 2.59 6.25
N LEU A 127 13.41 3.37 7.30
CA LEU A 127 12.36 3.84 8.22
C LEU A 127 11.25 4.63 7.50
N ALA A 128 11.61 5.51 6.58
CA ALA A 128 10.65 6.28 5.80
C ALA A 128 9.81 5.39 4.88
N LEU A 129 10.46 4.44 4.19
CA LEU A 129 9.80 3.45 3.35
C LEU A 129 8.75 2.64 4.13
N HIS A 130 9.12 2.11 5.30
CA HIS A 130 8.23 1.29 6.11
C HIS A 130 7.01 2.10 6.61
N ARG A 131 7.22 3.32 7.11
CA ARG A 131 6.11 4.21 7.51
C ARG A 131 5.15 4.46 6.36
N ALA A 132 5.68 4.70 5.17
CA ALA A 132 4.87 4.94 3.98
C ALA A 132 4.13 3.69 3.46
N CYS A 133 4.42 2.51 4.02
CA CYS A 133 3.73 1.24 3.79
C CYS A 133 2.90 0.80 5.01
N GLY A 134 2.58 1.71 5.93
CA GLY A 134 1.70 1.43 7.08
C GLY A 134 2.37 0.75 8.28
N PHE A 135 3.70 0.69 8.33
CA PHE A 135 4.40 0.23 9.53
C PHE A 135 4.48 1.33 10.58
N ARG A 136 4.24 0.96 11.83
CA ARG A 136 4.40 1.82 13.01
C ARG A 136 5.60 1.40 13.84
N THR A 137 6.23 2.36 14.52
CA THR A 137 7.26 2.06 15.52
C THR A 137 6.61 1.54 16.80
N VAL A 138 7.07 0.39 17.29
CA VAL A 138 6.59 -0.21 18.55
C VAL A 138 7.56 0.01 19.71
N GLY A 139 8.82 0.29 19.42
CA GLY A 139 9.82 0.60 20.43
C GLY A 139 11.22 0.71 19.87
N VAL A 140 12.17 1.08 20.73
CA VAL A 140 13.60 1.10 20.43
C VAL A 140 14.31 0.26 21.48
N ARG A 141 15.13 -0.69 21.03
CA ARG A 141 16.03 -1.44 21.92
C ARG A 141 17.41 -0.79 21.87
N SER A 142 17.81 -0.16 22.96
CA SER A 142 19.11 0.51 23.06
C SER A 142 20.25 -0.49 23.24
N ARG A 143 21.35 -0.27 22.52
CA ARG A 143 22.59 -1.08 22.56
C ARG A 143 22.32 -2.59 22.44
N MET A 144 21.42 -2.94 21.53
CA MET A 144 20.93 -4.30 21.33
C MET A 144 22.02 -5.28 20.89
N GLY A 145 22.93 -4.82 20.02
CA GLY A 145 24.02 -5.65 19.50
C GLY A 145 25.26 -4.82 19.21
N ARG A 146 26.41 -5.50 19.16
CA ARG A 146 27.69 -4.90 18.83
C ARG A 146 28.04 -5.18 17.36
N HIS A 147 28.19 -4.14 16.57
CA HIS A 147 28.59 -4.21 15.16
C HIS A 147 29.96 -3.52 14.99
N GLY A 148 31.00 -4.32 14.74
CA GLY A 148 32.39 -3.87 14.92
C GLY A 148 32.64 -3.47 16.37
N ASP A 149 33.15 -2.25 16.58
CA ASP A 149 33.40 -1.68 17.92
C ASP A 149 32.23 -0.84 18.46
N ARG A 150 31.11 -0.75 17.71
CA ARG A 150 29.96 0.10 18.08
C ARG A 150 28.79 -0.73 18.58
N TRP A 151 28.24 -0.35 19.74
CA TRP A 151 26.92 -0.80 20.17
C TRP A 151 25.83 -0.06 19.40
N ARG A 152 24.84 -0.79 18.89
CA ARG A 152 23.78 -0.22 18.07
C ARG A 152 22.39 -0.48 18.63
N ASP A 153 21.57 0.54 18.49
CA ASP A 153 20.15 0.51 18.80
C ASP A 153 19.39 -0.13 17.64
N VAL A 154 18.21 -0.70 17.92
CA VAL A 154 17.30 -1.25 16.91
C VAL A 154 15.92 -0.64 17.12
N VAL A 155 15.40 0.03 16.09
CA VAL A 155 14.01 0.45 16.01
C VAL A 155 13.18 -0.75 15.60
N LEU A 156 12.21 -1.11 16.43
CA LEU A 156 11.26 -2.18 16.15
C LEU A 156 10.05 -1.59 15.44
N LEU A 157 9.74 -2.14 14.28
CA LEU A 157 8.58 -1.79 13.48
C LEU A 157 7.62 -2.97 13.38
N GLU A 158 6.33 -2.67 13.28
CA GLU A 158 5.33 -3.65 12.87
C GLU A 158 4.33 -3.03 11.90
N ARG A 159 3.77 -3.86 11.02
CA ARG A 159 2.49 -3.65 10.36
C ARG A 159 1.55 -4.75 10.81
N ARG A 160 0.37 -4.38 11.30
CA ARG A 160 -0.70 -5.32 11.60
C ARG A 160 -1.69 -5.33 10.45
N SER A 161 -2.23 -6.51 10.12
CA SER A 161 -3.46 -6.58 9.37
C SER A 161 -4.50 -5.72 10.08
N PRO A 162 -5.30 -4.93 9.33
CA PRO A 162 -6.50 -4.33 9.88
C PRO A 162 -7.27 -5.40 10.64
N ASP A 163 -7.78 -5.04 11.82
CA ASP A 163 -8.22 -5.96 12.86
C ASP A 163 -9.14 -7.06 12.32
N ARG A 164 -8.59 -8.26 12.05
CA ARG A 164 -9.36 -9.41 11.53
C ARG A 164 -10.36 -9.95 12.52
N ASP A 165 -10.18 -9.60 13.79
CA ASP A 165 -11.14 -9.92 14.84
C ASP A 165 -12.18 -8.83 15.03
N SER A 166 -12.03 -7.67 14.36
CA SER A 166 -13.10 -6.69 14.29
C SER A 166 -14.30 -7.32 13.58
N PRO A 167 -15.49 -7.25 14.20
CA PRO A 167 -16.72 -7.66 13.54
C PRO A 167 -16.91 -7.04 12.15
N ILE A 168 -16.45 -5.80 11.96
CA ILE A 168 -16.55 -5.06 10.70
C ILE A 168 -15.67 -5.68 9.60
N ALA A 169 -14.44 -6.08 9.91
CA ALA A 169 -13.57 -6.72 8.93
C ALA A 169 -14.11 -8.09 8.48
N ARG A 170 -14.65 -8.88 9.43
CA ARG A 170 -15.30 -10.16 9.13
C ARG A 170 -16.57 -9.98 8.30
N PHE A 171 -17.34 -8.94 8.60
CA PHE A 171 -18.49 -8.56 7.80
C PHE A 171 -18.09 -8.32 6.34
N TRP A 172 -17.11 -7.44 6.09
CA TRP A 172 -16.70 -7.11 4.71
C TRP A 172 -16.15 -8.32 3.94
N ALA A 173 -15.49 -9.27 4.61
CA ALA A 173 -15.04 -10.51 3.99
C ALA A 173 -16.18 -11.40 3.47
N THR A 174 -17.41 -11.20 3.96
CA THR A 174 -18.59 -12.02 3.63
C THR A 174 -19.73 -11.24 2.99
N ALA A 175 -19.63 -9.91 2.88
CA ALA A 175 -20.71 -9.02 2.45
C ALA A 175 -21.27 -9.36 1.06
N GLY A 176 -20.44 -9.86 0.14
CA GLY A 176 -20.89 -10.27 -1.20
C GLY A 176 -21.85 -11.47 -1.23
N ALA A 177 -21.99 -12.20 -0.12
CA ALA A 177 -22.97 -13.28 0.02
C ALA A 177 -24.31 -12.83 0.64
N LEU A 178 -24.40 -11.57 1.08
CA LEU A 178 -25.57 -11.01 1.74
C LEU A 178 -26.44 -10.21 0.75
N SER A 179 -27.73 -10.10 1.03
CA SER A 179 -28.60 -9.17 0.31
C SER A 179 -28.30 -7.71 0.68
N ALA A 180 -28.68 -6.77 -0.19
CA ALA A 180 -28.52 -5.33 0.07
C ALA A 180 -29.12 -4.87 1.41
N GLY A 181 -30.26 -5.45 1.83
CA GLY A 181 -30.88 -5.14 3.12
C GLY A 181 -30.11 -5.70 4.32
N GLU A 182 -29.56 -6.91 4.19
CA GLU A 182 -28.73 -7.55 5.21
C GLU A 182 -27.41 -6.82 5.40
N VAL A 183 -26.74 -6.41 4.31
CA VAL A 183 -25.52 -5.59 4.34
C VAL A 183 -25.70 -4.36 5.22
N VAL A 184 -26.74 -3.57 4.96
CA VAL A 184 -26.99 -2.32 5.72
C VAL A 184 -27.34 -2.62 7.18
N THR A 185 -28.26 -3.58 7.41
CA THR A 185 -28.74 -3.89 8.77
C THR A 185 -27.61 -4.46 9.64
N THR A 186 -26.78 -5.35 9.09
CA THR A 186 -25.63 -5.90 9.80
C THR A 186 -24.61 -4.82 10.09
N MET A 187 -24.24 -3.98 9.12
CA MET A 187 -23.26 -2.91 9.38
C MET A 187 -23.74 -1.91 10.43
N ASP A 188 -25.00 -1.49 10.39
CA ASP A 188 -25.57 -0.58 11.40
C ASP A 188 -25.52 -1.17 12.83
N GLY A 189 -25.53 -2.50 12.98
CA GLY A 189 -25.38 -3.17 14.28
C GLY A 189 -23.92 -3.34 14.73
N LEU A 190 -22.95 -3.22 13.83
CA LEU A 190 -21.52 -3.41 14.11
C LEU A 190 -20.76 -2.10 14.28
N ALA A 191 -21.12 -1.08 13.50
CA ALA A 191 -20.43 0.19 13.46
C ALA A 191 -20.81 1.10 14.64
N GLY A 192 -19.82 1.82 15.17
CA GLY A 192 -20.04 2.87 16.16
C GLY A 192 -20.62 4.15 15.54
N ASP A 193 -20.84 5.15 16.40
CA ASP A 193 -21.27 6.50 15.99
C ASP A 193 -20.08 7.47 15.80
N ASP A 194 -18.85 6.96 15.84
CA ASP A 194 -17.63 7.73 15.59
C ASP A 194 -17.37 7.92 14.08
N ALA A 195 -16.35 8.70 13.73
CA ALA A 195 -16.02 8.99 12.32
C ALA A 195 -15.82 7.70 11.49
N ALA A 196 -15.12 6.71 12.07
CA ALA A 196 -14.90 5.43 11.42
C ALA A 196 -16.21 4.65 11.23
N GLY A 197 -17.05 4.53 12.27
CA GLY A 197 -18.34 3.87 12.16
C GLY A 197 -19.29 4.53 11.16
N LEU A 198 -19.32 5.86 11.08
CA LEU A 198 -20.07 6.59 10.06
C LEU A 198 -19.60 6.26 8.64
N PHE A 199 -18.28 6.16 8.43
CA PHE A 199 -17.69 5.77 7.14
C PHE A 199 -18.07 4.34 6.75
N GLU A 200 -18.03 3.39 7.68
CA GLU A 200 -18.38 1.99 7.43
C GLU A 200 -19.87 1.84 7.08
N ARG A 201 -20.75 2.59 7.78
CA ARG A 201 -22.19 2.65 7.51
C ARG A 201 -22.52 3.28 6.17
N ALA A 202 -21.76 4.30 5.75
CA ALA A 202 -21.87 4.91 4.43
C ALA A 202 -21.48 3.90 3.35
N SER A 203 -20.33 3.23 3.52
CA SER A 203 -19.81 2.23 2.59
C SER A 203 -20.76 1.05 2.39
N ALA A 204 -21.40 0.57 3.46
CA ALA A 204 -22.41 -0.50 3.38
C ALA A 204 -23.63 -0.10 2.54
N ARG A 205 -24.08 1.16 2.62
CA ARG A 205 -25.20 1.67 1.83
C ARG A 205 -24.81 1.87 0.37
N ASP A 206 -23.62 2.40 0.11
CA ASP A 206 -23.10 2.58 -1.25
C ASP A 206 -22.94 1.22 -1.94
N PHE A 207 -22.33 0.24 -1.26
CA PHE A 207 -22.26 -1.15 -1.72
C PHE A 207 -23.63 -1.78 -2.00
N ALA A 208 -24.64 -1.41 -1.22
CA ALA A 208 -26.01 -1.88 -1.36
C ALA A 208 -26.82 -1.13 -2.44
N GLY A 209 -26.23 -0.18 -3.19
CA GLY A 209 -26.92 0.64 -4.19
C GLY A 209 -27.90 1.64 -3.58
N ARG A 210 -27.57 2.17 -2.40
CA ARG A 210 -28.38 3.14 -1.64
C ARG A 210 -27.60 4.45 -1.46
N GLU A 211 -27.12 5.01 -2.56
CA GLU A 211 -26.24 6.18 -2.61
C GLU A 211 -26.86 7.40 -1.89
N ALA A 212 -28.17 7.58 -2.00
CA ALA A 212 -28.88 8.68 -1.32
C ALA A 212 -28.83 8.57 0.21
N GLU A 213 -28.73 7.35 0.75
CA GLU A 213 -28.55 7.12 2.19
C GLU A 213 -27.06 7.20 2.59
N ALA A 214 -26.13 6.86 1.69
CA ALA A 214 -24.69 6.86 1.93
C ALA A 214 -24.10 8.28 2.01
N GLU A 215 -24.52 9.17 1.11
CA GLU A 215 -24.00 10.54 0.97
C GLU A 215 -23.94 11.35 2.29
N PRO A 216 -25.02 11.44 3.10
CA PRO A 216 -24.98 12.21 4.33
C PRO A 216 -24.04 11.60 5.38
N LEU A 217 -23.88 10.27 5.38
CA LEU A 217 -22.98 9.56 6.30
C LEU A 217 -21.51 9.79 5.94
N TYR A 218 -21.16 9.77 4.64
CA TYR A 218 -19.80 10.11 4.21
C TYR A 218 -19.42 11.54 4.61
N ARG A 219 -20.33 12.51 4.42
CA ARG A 219 -20.08 13.89 4.86
C ARG A 219 -19.90 13.99 6.37
N ALA A 220 -20.75 13.28 7.13
CA ALA A 220 -20.64 13.25 8.59
C ALA A 220 -19.31 12.63 9.04
N ALA A 221 -18.86 11.53 8.42
CA ALA A 221 -17.58 10.90 8.71
C ALA A 221 -16.40 11.85 8.43
N LEU A 222 -16.38 12.50 7.26
CA LEU A 222 -15.34 13.46 6.90
C LEU A 222 -15.30 14.66 7.85
N ALA A 223 -16.46 15.17 8.28
CA ALA A 223 -16.58 16.27 9.22
C ALA A 223 -16.16 15.88 10.65
N ALA A 224 -16.43 14.64 11.06
CA ALA A 224 -16.04 14.10 12.36
C ALA A 224 -14.53 13.83 12.48
N GLY A 225 -13.79 13.83 11.37
CA GLY A 225 -12.34 13.66 11.33
C GLY A 225 -11.92 12.19 11.20
N LEU A 226 -11.83 11.73 9.95
CA LEU A 226 -11.24 10.42 9.63
C LEU A 226 -9.71 10.45 9.73
N ASP A 227 -9.14 9.30 10.07
CA ASP A 227 -7.69 9.06 10.01
C ASP A 227 -7.15 9.10 8.57
N ASP A 228 -5.82 9.14 8.45
CA ASP A 228 -5.12 9.25 7.16
C ASP A 228 -5.34 8.05 6.24
N GLU A 229 -5.80 6.90 6.77
CA GLU A 229 -6.09 5.70 5.98
C GLU A 229 -7.48 5.78 5.35
N ARG A 230 -8.49 6.17 6.12
CA ARG A 230 -9.90 6.19 5.71
C ARG A 230 -10.29 7.48 4.99
N ARG A 231 -9.67 8.62 5.31
CA ARG A 231 -10.03 9.92 4.73
C ARG A 231 -9.93 9.93 3.20
N PRO A 232 -8.84 9.47 2.55
CA PRO A 232 -8.77 9.41 1.09
C PRO A 232 -9.87 8.53 0.47
N GLN A 233 -10.14 7.38 1.08
CA GLN A 233 -11.17 6.45 0.61
C GLN A 233 -12.57 7.08 0.69
N ALA A 234 -12.89 7.73 1.81
CA ALA A 234 -14.17 8.42 1.99
C ALA A 234 -14.39 9.56 0.98
N VAL A 235 -13.34 10.31 0.64
CA VAL A 235 -13.41 11.36 -0.39
C VAL A 235 -13.73 10.75 -1.76
N ILE A 236 -13.02 9.70 -2.16
CA ILE A 236 -13.21 9.05 -3.46
C ILE A 236 -14.59 8.39 -3.55
N GLN A 237 -14.99 7.66 -2.50
CA GLN A 237 -16.29 7.01 -2.45
C GLN A 237 -17.43 8.04 -2.48
N LEU A 238 -17.37 9.10 -1.66
CA LEU A 238 -18.35 10.19 -1.70
C LEU A 238 -18.44 10.83 -3.09
N ALA A 239 -17.31 11.05 -3.76
CA ALA A 239 -17.31 11.60 -5.12
C ALA A 239 -18.02 10.66 -6.11
N SER A 240 -17.79 9.34 -5.99
CA SER A 240 -18.51 8.33 -6.77
C SER A 240 -20.02 8.34 -6.47
N THR A 241 -20.40 8.36 -5.19
CA THR A 241 -21.80 8.47 -4.74
C THR A 241 -22.46 9.73 -5.32
N LEU A 242 -21.78 10.89 -5.29
CA LEU A 242 -22.29 12.15 -5.84
C LEU A 242 -22.50 12.07 -7.36
N ARG A 243 -21.61 11.39 -8.10
CA ARG A 243 -21.79 11.15 -9.54
C ARG A 243 -23.03 10.30 -9.81
N ASN A 244 -23.21 9.19 -9.09
CA ASN A 244 -24.39 8.32 -9.23
C ASN A 244 -25.70 9.05 -8.91
N LEU A 245 -25.65 10.06 -8.03
CA LEU A 245 -26.78 10.93 -7.70
C LEU A 245 -26.99 12.09 -8.69
N GLY A 246 -26.22 12.15 -9.79
CA GLY A 246 -26.32 13.21 -10.81
C GLY A 246 -25.70 14.54 -10.37
N ARG A 247 -24.90 14.56 -9.30
CA ARG A 247 -24.25 15.75 -8.73
C ARG A 247 -22.78 15.82 -9.13
N ALA A 248 -22.48 15.58 -10.41
CA ALA A 248 -21.11 15.47 -10.94
C ALA A 248 -20.26 16.72 -10.68
N GLY A 249 -20.83 17.92 -10.75
CA GLY A 249 -20.12 19.16 -10.44
C GLY A 249 -19.59 19.22 -9.00
N GLU A 250 -20.34 18.68 -8.03
CA GLU A 250 -19.88 18.58 -6.65
C GLU A 250 -18.79 17.53 -6.47
N ALA A 251 -18.87 16.42 -7.20
CA ALA A 251 -17.81 15.41 -7.21
C ALA A 251 -16.49 15.98 -7.78
N VAL A 252 -16.56 16.77 -8.86
CA VAL A 252 -15.40 17.48 -9.43
C VAL A 252 -14.79 18.44 -8.40
N ALA A 253 -15.61 19.25 -7.75
CA ALA A 253 -15.14 20.19 -6.73
C ALA A 253 -14.46 19.46 -5.56
N LEU A 254 -15.12 18.43 -5.01
CA LEU A 254 -14.60 17.63 -3.89
C LEU A 254 -13.22 17.02 -4.21
N LEU A 255 -13.08 16.36 -5.36
CA LEU A 255 -11.82 15.71 -5.75
C LEU A 255 -10.72 16.73 -6.11
N THR A 256 -11.08 17.90 -6.62
CA THR A 256 -10.13 18.97 -6.91
C THR A 256 -9.60 19.60 -5.62
N GLU A 257 -10.49 19.91 -4.68
CA GLU A 257 -10.16 20.51 -3.38
C GLU A 257 -9.37 19.57 -2.47
N ALA A 258 -9.59 18.26 -2.59
CA ALA A 258 -8.86 17.25 -1.83
C ALA A 258 -7.34 17.29 -2.09
N GLY A 259 -6.91 17.76 -3.28
CA GLY A 259 -5.50 17.78 -3.65
C GLY A 259 -4.89 16.38 -3.74
N ASP A 260 -3.60 16.26 -3.43
CA ASP A 260 -2.86 14.99 -3.46
C ASP A 260 -3.35 14.05 -2.33
N LEU A 261 -3.89 12.89 -2.72
CA LEU A 261 -4.38 11.86 -1.78
C LEU A 261 -3.34 10.76 -1.47
N GLY A 262 -2.07 11.01 -1.75
CA GLY A 262 -0.95 10.14 -1.39
C GLY A 262 -1.01 8.82 -2.14
N ALA A 263 -1.22 7.72 -1.41
CA ALA A 263 -1.28 6.39 -2.02
C ALA A 263 -2.50 6.20 -2.95
N TYR A 264 -3.51 7.07 -2.85
CA TYR A 264 -4.75 7.01 -3.64
C TYR A 264 -4.82 8.08 -4.75
N GLU A 265 -3.69 8.68 -5.12
CA GLU A 265 -3.67 9.77 -6.10
C GLU A 265 -4.12 9.31 -7.50
N ASP A 266 -3.71 8.11 -7.93
CA ASP A 266 -4.12 7.57 -9.23
C ASP A 266 -5.64 7.31 -9.26
N GLU A 267 -6.21 6.78 -8.17
CA GLU A 267 -7.66 6.61 -8.01
C GLU A 267 -8.39 7.95 -8.00
N ARG A 268 -7.89 8.95 -7.26
CA ARG A 268 -8.47 10.30 -7.25
C ARG A 268 -8.53 10.88 -8.65
N VAL A 269 -7.43 10.77 -9.40
CA VAL A 269 -7.31 11.24 -10.79
C VAL A 269 -8.30 10.51 -11.71
N ALA A 270 -8.42 9.19 -11.56
CA ALA A 270 -9.37 8.40 -12.33
C ALA A 270 -10.83 8.81 -12.05
N PHE A 271 -11.21 8.91 -10.78
CA PHE A 271 -12.57 9.34 -10.41
C PHE A 271 -12.85 10.80 -10.76
N LEU A 272 -11.84 11.68 -10.76
CA LEU A 272 -11.98 13.07 -11.21
C LEU A 272 -12.21 13.14 -12.72
N ALA A 273 -11.49 12.34 -13.50
CA ALA A 273 -11.72 12.26 -14.94
C ALA A 273 -13.14 11.77 -15.24
N LEU A 274 -13.62 10.75 -14.53
CA LEU A 274 -15.00 10.27 -14.67
C LEU A 274 -16.04 11.34 -14.24
N ALA A 275 -15.79 12.06 -13.15
CA ALA A 275 -16.66 13.15 -12.71
C ALA A 275 -16.73 14.29 -13.73
N LEU A 276 -15.61 14.61 -14.39
CA LEU A 276 -15.55 15.62 -15.44
C LEU A 276 -16.35 15.19 -16.68
N VAL A 277 -16.30 13.92 -17.08
CA VAL A 277 -17.15 13.39 -18.16
C VAL A 277 -18.62 13.55 -17.81
N ASP A 278 -19.04 13.14 -16.61
CA ASP A 278 -20.43 13.25 -16.17
C ASP A 278 -20.90 14.72 -16.03
N ALA A 279 -19.95 15.65 -15.83
CA ALA A 279 -20.20 17.09 -15.80
C ALA A 279 -20.20 17.75 -17.19
N GLY A 280 -19.92 17.01 -18.27
CA GLY A 280 -19.84 17.54 -19.64
C GLY A 280 -18.55 18.29 -19.95
N ASP A 281 -17.45 17.96 -19.26
CA ASP A 281 -16.11 18.53 -19.46
C ASP A 281 -15.14 17.44 -19.95
N GLU A 282 -15.48 16.82 -21.08
CA GLU A 282 -14.76 15.67 -21.62
C GLU A 282 -13.33 16.03 -22.06
N LYS A 283 -13.09 17.29 -22.43
CA LYS A 283 -11.76 17.78 -22.78
C LYS A 283 -10.82 17.75 -21.57
N ARG A 284 -11.23 18.31 -20.43
CA ARG A 284 -10.42 18.27 -19.20
C ARG A 284 -10.31 16.85 -18.66
N ALA A 285 -11.36 16.03 -18.80
CA ALA A 285 -11.28 14.61 -18.46
C ALA A 285 -10.21 13.88 -19.29
N ALA A 286 -10.23 14.04 -20.61
CA ALA A 286 -9.27 13.42 -21.52
C ALA A 286 -7.85 13.93 -21.26
N ALA A 287 -7.68 15.23 -21.04
CA ALA A 287 -6.39 15.81 -20.67
C ALA A 287 -5.83 15.17 -19.41
N LEU A 288 -6.65 15.06 -18.36
CA LEU A 288 -6.26 14.48 -17.09
C LEU A 288 -5.86 13.00 -17.23
N ALA A 289 -6.67 12.19 -17.91
CA ALA A 289 -6.39 10.78 -18.14
C ALA A 289 -5.12 10.56 -18.99
N VAL A 290 -4.93 11.35 -20.06
CA VAL A 290 -3.73 11.28 -20.90
C VAL A 290 -2.48 11.68 -20.10
N ARG A 291 -2.59 12.68 -19.23
CA ARG A 291 -1.48 13.11 -18.37
C ARG A 291 -1.07 12.03 -17.37
N ALA A 292 -2.04 11.33 -16.78
CA ALA A 292 -1.78 10.20 -15.90
C ALA A 292 -1.07 9.07 -16.67
N LEU A 293 -1.60 8.67 -17.83
CA LEU A 293 -1.00 7.63 -18.68
C LEU A 293 0.41 7.99 -19.17
N ALA A 294 0.70 9.27 -19.39
CA ALA A 294 2.01 9.73 -19.85
C ALA A 294 3.15 9.34 -18.89
N ALA A 295 2.86 9.17 -17.59
CA ALA A 295 3.84 8.72 -16.60
C ALA A 295 4.24 7.24 -16.76
N HIS A 296 3.40 6.43 -17.41
CA HIS A 296 3.57 4.98 -17.53
C HIS A 296 4.04 4.52 -18.92
N VAL A 297 4.02 5.39 -19.94
CA VAL A 297 4.45 5.01 -21.29
C VAL A 297 5.98 5.09 -21.45
N ALA A 298 6.57 4.07 -22.10
CA ALA A 298 8.02 4.03 -22.36
C ALA A 298 8.47 5.02 -23.44
N HIS A 299 7.58 5.33 -24.40
CA HIS A 299 7.85 6.20 -25.54
C HIS A 299 6.78 7.30 -25.62
N TYR A 300 7.15 8.47 -26.16
CA TYR A 300 6.25 9.62 -26.38
C TYR A 300 5.63 10.28 -25.13
N GLY A 301 6.01 9.91 -23.90
CA GLY A 301 5.47 10.52 -22.68
C GLY A 301 5.52 12.05 -22.67
N ARG A 302 6.64 12.66 -23.08
CA ARG A 302 6.78 14.12 -23.22
C ARG A 302 5.76 14.74 -24.18
N ALA A 303 5.46 14.08 -25.29
CA ALA A 303 4.48 14.57 -26.26
C ALA A 303 3.06 14.45 -25.69
N LEU A 304 2.74 13.34 -25.02
CA LEU A 304 1.44 13.16 -24.36
C LEU A 304 1.20 14.19 -23.25
N THR A 305 2.22 14.50 -22.44
CA THR A 305 2.12 15.58 -21.45
C THR A 305 1.83 16.92 -22.11
N ALA A 306 2.51 17.26 -23.21
CA ALA A 306 2.26 18.52 -23.92
C ALA A 306 0.83 18.61 -24.49
N TYR A 307 0.29 17.53 -25.05
CA TYR A 307 -1.09 17.49 -25.53
C TYR A 307 -2.12 17.61 -24.39
N ALA A 308 -1.86 16.95 -23.26
CA ALA A 308 -2.70 17.10 -22.08
C ALA A 308 -2.76 18.56 -21.59
N ASP A 309 -1.61 19.24 -21.55
CA ASP A 309 -1.51 20.63 -21.08
C ASP A 309 -2.25 21.61 -22.00
N GLN A 310 -2.16 21.36 -23.31
CA GLN A 310 -2.90 22.13 -24.30
C GLN A 310 -4.41 21.97 -24.14
N ASN A 311 -4.89 20.73 -23.96
CA ASN A 311 -6.32 20.43 -23.81
C ASN A 311 -6.90 20.90 -22.46
N ALA A 312 -6.08 20.97 -21.41
CA ALA A 312 -6.51 21.48 -20.11
C ALA A 312 -6.71 23.01 -20.09
N SER A 313 -6.12 23.73 -21.06
CA SER A 313 -6.12 25.20 -21.14
C SER A 313 -7.16 25.78 -22.10
N SER A 314 -8.00 24.93 -22.72
CA SER A 314 -8.89 25.24 -23.85
C SER A 314 -10.33 24.87 -23.59
#